data_AF-A0A7W8YPX6-F1
#
_entry.id   AF-A0A7W8YPX6-F1
#
_cell.length_a   1.000
_cell.length_b   1.000
_cell.length_c   1.000
_cell.angle_alpha   90.00
_cell.angle_beta   90.00
_cell.angle_gamma   90.00
#
_symmetry.space_group_name_H-M   'P 1'
#
loop_
_entity.id
_entity.type
_entity.pdbx_description
1 polymer ?
#
loop_
_entity_poly.entity_id
_entity_poly.type
_entity_poly.pdbx_seq_one_letter_code
_entity_poly.pdbx_strand_id
1 'polypeptide(L)' 'MEQYTYEDEYRGQKRKLLILSGEEDTGYRVFLDAKFIGSISHEINNEKVVWKTEYNILKPIATKIGEWIENSN' A
#
# COMPACT_ATOMS: atom_id res chain seq x y z
N MET A 1 4.23 -12.09 8.91
CA MET A 1 4.79 -10.82 8.38
C MET A 1 5.09 -11.05 6.92
N GLU A 2 4.29 -10.44 6.06
CA GLU A 2 4.35 -10.60 4.61
C GLU A 2 5.04 -9.39 3.98
N GLN A 3 5.73 -9.64 2.88
CA GLN A 3 6.47 -8.64 2.12
C GLN A 3 6.00 -8.65 0.68
N TYR A 4 5.77 -7.45 0.15
CA TYR A 4 5.27 -7.22 -1.19
C TYR A 4 6.14 -6.18 -1.91
N THR A 5 6.29 -6.33 -3.22
CA THR A 5 6.97 -5.34 -4.08
C THR A 5 5.99 -4.84 -5.13
N TYR A 6 5.61 -3.57 -5.01
CA TYR A 6 4.69 -2.92 -5.93
C TYR A 6 5.45 -1.98 -6.87
N GLU A 7 5.22 -2.12 -8.17
CA GLU A 7 5.77 -1.21 -9.19
C GLU A 7 4.72 -0.18 -9.60
N ASP A 8 5.09 1.10 -9.54
CA ASP A 8 4.26 2.23 -9.92
C ASP A 8 4.98 3.13 -10.92
N GLU A 9 4.23 3.87 -11.73
CA GLU A 9 4.76 4.93 -12.58
C GLU A 9 4.28 6.28 -12.06
N TYR A 10 5.21 7.07 -11.53
CA TYR A 10 4.93 8.42 -11.04
C TYR A 10 5.63 9.44 -11.92
N ARG A 11 4.85 10.28 -12.61
CA ARG A 11 5.36 11.31 -13.54
C ARG A 11 6.30 10.74 -14.62
N GLY A 12 5.96 9.56 -15.15
CA GLY A 12 6.77 8.88 -16.19
C GLY A 12 8.02 8.19 -15.66
N GLN A 13 8.26 8.19 -14.35
CA GLN A 13 9.35 7.42 -13.74
C GLN A 13 8.79 6.19 -13.03
N LYS A 14 9.34 5.03 -13.37
CA LYS A 14 9.07 3.78 -12.66
C LYS A 14 9.71 3.83 -11.28
N ARG A 15 8.95 3.47 -10.25
CA ARG A 15 9.42 3.33 -8.88
C ARG A 15 8.98 2.00 -8.29
N LYS A 16 9.83 1.44 -7.44
CA LYS A 16 9.54 0.20 -6.69
C LYS A 16 9.23 0.56 -5.25
N LEU A 17 8.06 0.16 -4.79
CA LEU A 17 7.63 0.30 -3.41
C LEU A 17 7.74 -1.05 -2.71
N LEU A 18 8.39 -1.05 -1.56
CA LEU A 18 8.40 -2.17 -0.65
C LEU A 18 7.25 -1.98 0.33
N ILE A 19 6.38 -2.98 0.45
CA ILE A 19 5.24 -2.94 1.37
C ILE A 19 5.38 -4.08 2.35
N LEU A 20 5.28 -3.77 3.64
CA LEU A 20 5.41 -4.72 4.73
C LEU A 20 4.10 -4.78 5.51
N SER A 21 3.56 -5.98 5.71
CA SER A 21 2.42 -6.17 6.62
C SER A 21 2.83 -5.79 8.04
N GLY A 22 1.94 -5.11 8.75
CA GLY A 22 2.07 -4.81 10.17
C GLY A 22 1.85 -6.05 11.04
N GLU A 23 1.96 -5.85 12.36
CA GLU A 23 1.55 -6.86 13.36
C GLU A 23 0.04 -6.87 13.59
N GLU A 24 -0.63 -5.76 13.29
CA GLU A 24 -2.10 -5.66 13.23
C GLU A 24 -2.57 -5.93 11.80
N ASP A 25 -3.58 -6.78 11.66
CA ASP A 25 -4.06 -7.40 10.40
C ASP A 25 -4.53 -6.42 9.31
N THR A 26 -4.58 -5.13 9.61
CA THR A 26 -5.13 -4.11 8.73
C THR A 26 -4.12 -3.06 8.26
N GLY A 27 -2.92 -3.01 8.85
CA GLY A 27 -1.94 -1.95 8.58
C GLY A 27 -0.75 -2.42 7.72
N TYR A 28 -0.42 -1.67 6.67
CA TYR A 28 0.72 -1.94 5.79
C TYR A 28 1.65 -0.74 5.72
N ARG A 29 2.94 -0.95 5.94
CA ARG A 29 3.97 0.09 5.85
C ARG A 29 4.56 0.12 4.45
N VAL A 30 4.68 1.30 3.86
CA VAL A 30 5.16 1.52 2.50
C VAL A 30 6.50 2.25 2.52
N PHE A 31 7.46 1.70 1.78
CA PHE A 31 8.81 2.20 1.66
C PHE A 31 9.18 2.43 0.20
N LEU A 32 9.95 3.48 -0.07
CA LEU A 32 10.57 3.78 -1.36
C LEU A 32 12.07 3.91 -1.11
N ASP A 33 12.90 3.12 -1.82
CA ASP A 33 14.36 3.12 -1.66
C ASP A 33 14.80 3.00 -0.18
N ALA A 34 14.22 2.04 0.54
CA ALA A 34 14.40 1.80 1.98
C ALA A 34 13.94 2.94 2.91
N LYS A 35 13.36 4.02 2.39
CA LYS A 35 12.79 5.12 3.18
C LYS A 35 11.30 4.90 3.41
N PHE A 36 10.86 4.99 4.66
CA PHE A 36 9.44 4.98 5.00
C PHE A 36 8.75 6.23 4.43
N ILE A 37 7.70 6.02 3.64
CA ILE A 37 6.92 7.11 3.00
C ILE A 37 5.48 7.21 3.53
N GLY A 38 5.02 6.20 4.25
CA GLY A 38 3.72 6.20 4.90
C GLY A 38 3.16 4.80 5.10
N SER A 39 1.94 4.72 5.59
CA SER A 39 1.18 3.48 5.69
C SER A 39 -0.15 3.58 4.95
N ILE A 40 -0.64 2.40 4.55
CA ILE A 40 -2.02 2.22 4.10
C ILE A 40 -2.69 1.24 5.05
N SER A 41 -3.99 1.36 5.20
CA SER A 41 -4.81 0.38 5.88
C SER A 41 -6.09 0.14 5.11
N HIS A 42 -6.82 -0.91 5.48
CA HIS A 42 -8.15 -1.14 4.94
C HIS A 42 -9.20 -1.18 6.04
N GLU A 43 -10.42 -0.84 5.66
CA GLU A 43 -11.63 -1.04 6.45
C GLU A 43 -12.64 -1.82 5.60
N ILE A 44 -13.42 -2.68 6.24
CA ILE A 44 -14.51 -3.41 5.59
C ILE A 44 -15.79 -2.61 5.81
N ASN A 45 -16.39 -2.12 4.71
CA ASN A 45 -17.65 -1.39 4.74
C ASN A 45 -18.66 -2.08 3.82
N ASN A 46 -19.72 -2.65 4.39
CA ASN A 46 -20.76 -3.40 3.66
C ASN A 46 -20.16 -4.45 2.70
N GLU A 47 -19.31 -5.34 3.22
CA GLU A 47 -18.61 -6.40 2.47
C GLU A 47 -17.60 -5.90 1.42
N LYS A 48 -17.37 -4.59 1.33
CA LYS A 48 -16.38 -3.99 0.44
C LYS A 48 -15.14 -3.55 1.22
N VAL A 49 -13.97 -3.99 0.77
CA VAL A 49 -12.68 -3.52 1.30
C VAL A 49 -12.41 -2.11 0.76
N VAL A 50 -12.16 -1.17 1.65
CA VAL A 50 -11.83 0.23 1.33
C VAL A 50 -10.45 0.54 1.84
N TRP A 51 -9.52 0.73 0.92
CA TRP A 51 -8.13 1.09 1.20
C TRP A 51 -7.98 2.58 1.44
N LYS A 52 -7.31 2.95 2.53
CA LYS A 52 -7.15 4.33 3.02
C LYS A 52 -5.72 4.63 3.43
N THR A 53 -5.40 5.92 3.47
CA THR A 53 -4.13 6.44 3.95
C THR A 53 -4.28 7.89 4.36
N GLU A 54 -3.57 8.30 5.41
CA GLU A 54 -3.46 9.70 5.80
C GLU A 54 -2.32 10.42 5.06
N TYR A 55 -1.44 9.66 4.40
CA TYR A 55 -0.23 10.17 3.76
C TYR A 55 -0.54 10.68 2.35
N ASN A 56 -0.38 11.99 2.15
CA ASN A 56 -0.68 12.64 0.86
C ASN A 56 0.04 12.03 -0.33
N ILE A 57 1.27 11.52 -0.14
CA ILE A 57 2.05 10.87 -1.20
C ILE A 57 1.45 9.53 -1.64
N LEU A 58 0.70 8.86 -0.76
CA LEU A 58 0.10 7.56 -1.00
C LEU A 58 -1.36 7.67 -1.48
N LYS A 59 -2.07 8.78 -1.22
CA LYS A 59 -3.48 8.96 -1.63
C LYS A 59 -3.76 8.58 -3.10
N PRO A 60 -2.91 8.93 -4.10
CA PRO A 60 -3.18 8.59 -5.49
C PRO A 60 -3.01 7.09 -5.84
N ILE A 61 -2.36 6.32 -4.96
CA ILE A 61 -1.96 4.94 -5.23
C ILE A 61 -2.44 3.94 -4.16
N ALA A 62 -3.01 4.40 -3.05
CA ALA A 62 -3.40 3.56 -1.92
C ALA A 62 -4.38 2.44 -2.34
N THR A 63 -5.38 2.78 -3.15
CA THR A 63 -6.32 1.80 -3.70
C THR A 63 -5.63 0.77 -4.57
N LYS A 64 -4.73 1.21 -5.47
CA LYS A 64 -3.99 0.31 -6.37
C LYS A 64 -3.07 -0.65 -5.61
N ILE A 65 -2.39 -0.13 -4.59
CA ILE A 65 -1.54 -0.97 -3.72
C ILE A 65 -2.41 -2.01 -3.01
N GLY A 66 -3.56 -1.58 -2.47
CA GLY A 66 -4.51 -2.45 -1.80
C GLY A 66 -5.03 -3.59 -2.67
N GLU A 67 -5.56 -3.25 -3.84
CA GLU A 67 -6.01 -4.23 -4.84
C GLU A 67 -4.88 -5.18 -5.25
N TRP A 68 -3.64 -4.69 -5.35
CA TRP A 68 -2.49 -5.53 -5.66
C TRP A 68 -2.17 -6.53 -4.54
N ILE A 69 -2.27 -6.11 -3.26
CA ILE A 69 -2.09 -6.99 -2.10
C ILE A 69 -3.16 -8.09 -2.10
N GLU A 70 -4.43 -7.74 -2.33
CA GLU A 70 -5.54 -8.71 -2.39
C GLU A 70 -5.36 -9.76 -3.49
N ASN A 71 -4.77 -9.37 -4.63
CA ASN A 71 -4.49 -10.29 -5.73
C ASN A 71 -3.19 -11.10 -5.57
N SER A 72 -2.36 -10.76 -4.59
CA SER A 72 -1.07 -11.43 -4.34
C SER A 72 -1.12 -12.50 -3.26
N ASN A 73 -2.22 -12.56 -2.50
CA ASN A 73 -2.55 -13.61 -1.53
C ASN A 73 -3.47 -14.67 -2.15
#